data_AF-A0A350D931-F1
#
_entry.id   AF-A0A350D931-F1
#
_cell.length_a   1.000
_cell.length_b   1.000
_cell.length_c   1.000
_cell.angle_alpha   90.00
_cell.angle_beta   90.00
_cell.angle_gamma   90.00
#
_symmetry.space_group_name_H-M   'P 1'
#
loop_
_entity.id
_entity.type
_entity.pdbx_description
1 polymer ?
#
loop_
_entity_poly.entity_id
_entity_poly.type
_entity_poly.pdbx_seq_one_letter_code
_entity_poly.pdbx_strand_id
1 'polypeptide(L)'
;MDLLYYHKLGWIGISLLFGLRILSNSIGEIRESPHLYQEVRIKGEFWGWREDCEHPKITTTDWVIKDKTGSIYVTGMWPDGLDPYNDRGREIVVRGVVKTTEEKIPYLEARSIKVIEEECTSIGEIIEDKDSFLRKKVKIEGRFMGWSDQEAIPPRITRSDWAIRDETGSIYIVGIWPAQLDPVKDIGKRVVVKGTVKTTGKDAPYIEAHKVEVKEGKGGCKRCPE
;
A
#
# COMPACT_ATOMS: atom_id res chain seq x y z
N MET A 1 65.17 -14.60 -15.45
CA MET A 1 65.27 -15.68 -16.44
C MET A 1 64.11 -16.62 -16.19
N ASP A 2 63.09 -16.45 -17.02
CA ASP A 2 62.26 -17.47 -17.69
C ASP A 2 61.93 -18.84 -17.06
N LEU A 3 60.62 -19.15 -17.16
CA LEU A 3 59.97 -20.40 -17.61
C LEU A 3 60.15 -21.64 -16.68
N LEU A 4 59.14 -22.45 -16.30
CA LEU A 4 57.90 -22.88 -16.94
C LEU A 4 57.13 -23.91 -16.03
N TYR A 5 55.91 -24.28 -16.44
CA TYR A 5 55.17 -25.55 -16.23
C TYR A 5 54.19 -25.77 -15.04
N TYR A 6 52.93 -25.40 -15.30
CA TYR A 6 51.69 -26.23 -15.36
C TYR A 6 51.42 -27.42 -14.40
N HIS A 7 50.20 -27.39 -13.82
CA HIS A 7 49.06 -28.35 -13.92
C HIS A 7 48.42 -28.80 -12.59
N LYS A 8 47.14 -28.43 -12.39
CA LYS A 8 45.96 -29.28 -12.05
C LYS A 8 44.80 -28.37 -11.61
N LEU A 9 43.95 -27.93 -12.54
CA LEU A 9 42.67 -28.58 -12.92
C LEU A 9 41.71 -28.82 -11.75
N GLY A 10 40.58 -28.09 -11.80
CA GLY A 10 39.30 -28.76 -11.71
C GLY A 10 38.30 -28.19 -10.71
N TRP A 11 37.61 -27.10 -11.04
CA TRP A 11 36.20 -26.95 -10.68
C TRP A 11 35.40 -26.58 -11.94
N ILE A 12 35.05 -27.67 -12.63
CA ILE A 12 33.82 -27.96 -13.36
C ILE A 12 32.93 -26.76 -13.65
N GLY A 13 32.85 -26.43 -14.95
CA GLY A 13 31.77 -25.62 -15.47
C GLY A 13 30.43 -26.28 -15.24
N ILE A 14 29.48 -25.47 -14.78
CA ILE A 14 28.06 -25.71 -14.99
C ILE A 14 27.55 -24.55 -15.85
N SER A 15 27.81 -24.65 -17.16
CA SER A 15 26.87 -24.13 -18.14
C SER A 15 25.72 -25.12 -18.20
N LEU A 16 24.72 -24.93 -17.34
CA LEU A 16 23.38 -25.44 -17.56
C LEU A 16 22.51 -24.25 -17.97
N LEU A 17 22.38 -24.13 -19.28
CA LEU A 17 21.33 -23.41 -19.99
C LEU A 17 19.96 -23.95 -19.55
N PHE A 18 19.48 -23.47 -18.41
CA PHE A 18 18.05 -23.35 -18.16
C PHE A 18 17.84 -21.90 -17.78
N GLY A 19 17.04 -21.20 -18.58
CA GLY A 19 16.66 -19.81 -18.34
C GLY A 19 15.99 -19.69 -16.98
N LEU A 20 16.80 -19.52 -15.94
CA LEU A 20 16.34 -19.24 -14.60
C LEU A 20 15.78 -17.82 -14.67
N ARG A 21 14.46 -17.72 -14.88
CA ARG A 21 13.74 -16.46 -14.73
C ARG A 21 13.87 -16.04 -13.28
N ILE A 22 14.87 -15.22 -12.98
CA ILE A 22 15.00 -14.58 -11.67
C ILE A 22 13.87 -13.56 -11.59
N LEU A 23 12.85 -13.86 -10.80
CA LEU A 23 11.79 -12.91 -10.48
C LEU A 23 12.29 -12.05 -9.33
N SER A 24 12.74 -10.82 -9.61
CA SER A 24 12.90 -9.85 -8.52
C SER A 24 11.53 -9.37 -8.05
N ASN A 25 11.43 -9.15 -6.75
CA ASN A 25 10.30 -8.52 -6.09
C ASN A 25 10.68 -7.16 -5.48
N SER A 26 11.87 -6.62 -5.79
CA SER A 26 12.40 -5.38 -5.25
C SER A 26 12.82 -4.40 -6.34
N ILE A 27 12.39 -3.15 -6.21
CA ILE A 27 12.78 -2.08 -7.14
C ILE A 27 14.27 -1.76 -7.03
N GLY A 28 14.83 -1.77 -5.82
CA GLY A 28 16.26 -1.50 -5.58
C GLY A 28 17.17 -2.46 -6.34
N GLU A 29 16.89 -3.77 -6.28
CA GLU A 29 17.63 -4.79 -7.02
C GLU A 29 17.58 -4.56 -8.54
N ILE A 30 16.41 -4.21 -9.07
CA ILE A 30 16.24 -3.89 -10.50
C ILE A 30 17.07 -2.67 -10.88
N ARG A 31 17.11 -1.63 -10.02
CA ARG A 31 17.92 -0.43 -10.28
C ARG A 31 19.42 -0.73 -10.28
N GLU A 32 19.88 -1.59 -9.38
CA GLU A 32 21.29 -1.92 -9.23
C GLU A 32 21.80 -2.84 -10.35
N SER A 33 20.96 -3.75 -10.86
CA SER A 33 21.36 -4.72 -11.90
C SER A 33 20.21 -5.10 -12.85
N PRO A 34 19.73 -4.17 -13.69
CA PRO A 34 18.51 -4.38 -14.49
C PRO A 34 18.62 -5.50 -15.53
N HIS A 35 19.83 -5.75 -16.04
CA HIS A 35 20.10 -6.79 -17.04
C HIS A 35 19.93 -8.23 -16.52
N LEU A 36 19.86 -8.42 -15.20
CA LEU A 36 19.60 -9.72 -14.59
C LEU A 36 18.12 -10.10 -14.59
N TYR A 37 17.24 -9.14 -14.89
CA TYR A 37 15.80 -9.31 -14.78
C TYR A 37 15.13 -9.09 -16.13
N GLN A 38 14.47 -10.11 -16.65
CA GLN A 38 13.65 -9.97 -17.86
C GLN A 38 12.19 -9.71 -17.53
N GLU A 39 11.63 -10.48 -16.59
CA GLU A 39 10.26 -10.34 -16.10
C GLU A 39 10.28 -10.22 -14.58
N VAL A 40 9.44 -9.34 -14.04
CA VAL A 40 9.37 -9.07 -12.61
C VAL A 40 7.94 -8.98 -12.12
N ARG A 41 7.76 -9.17 -10.80
CA ARG A 41 6.49 -8.96 -10.10
C ARG A 41 6.75 -8.05 -8.91
N ILE A 42 6.38 -6.78 -9.06
CA ILE A 42 6.59 -5.78 -8.01
C ILE A 42 5.30 -5.57 -7.25
N LYS A 43 5.37 -5.70 -5.92
CA LYS A 43 4.33 -5.26 -4.99
C LYS A 43 4.78 -3.92 -4.41
N GLY A 44 3.97 -2.89 -4.58
CA GLY A 44 4.31 -1.55 -4.13
C GLY A 44 3.10 -0.62 -4.09
N GLU A 45 3.37 0.64 -3.86
CA GLU A 45 2.40 1.72 -3.83
C GLU A 45 2.33 2.40 -5.20
N PHE A 46 1.12 2.71 -5.64
CA PHE A 46 0.86 3.57 -6.79
C PHE A 46 1.14 5.04 -6.44
N TRP A 47 1.87 5.76 -7.28
CA TRP A 47 2.25 7.17 -7.05
C TRP A 47 1.84 8.13 -8.19
N GLY A 48 1.16 7.61 -9.23
CA GLY A 48 0.68 8.42 -10.37
C GLY A 48 1.80 9.05 -11.18
N TRP A 49 1.54 10.20 -11.81
CA TRP A 49 2.46 10.87 -12.76
C TRP A 49 3.56 11.72 -12.09
N ARG A 50 3.97 11.41 -10.86
CA ARG A 50 4.98 12.22 -10.18
C ARG A 50 6.35 12.20 -10.87
N GLU A 51 7.07 13.29 -10.66
CA GLU A 51 8.44 13.55 -11.14
C GLU A 51 9.45 13.44 -9.99
N ASP A 52 9.11 12.74 -8.91
CA ASP A 52 10.02 12.51 -7.78
C ASP A 52 10.89 11.25 -7.93
N CYS A 53 10.80 10.58 -9.09
CA CYS A 53 11.85 9.66 -9.51
C CYS A 53 13.04 10.48 -10.05
N GLU A 54 14.26 10.06 -9.73
CA GLU A 54 15.52 10.72 -10.12
C GLU A 54 15.77 10.79 -11.65
N HIS A 55 14.82 10.35 -12.47
CA HIS A 55 15.00 10.12 -13.90
C HIS A 55 13.84 10.71 -14.71
N PRO A 56 14.06 11.08 -15.97
CA PRO A 56 12.98 11.59 -16.81
C PRO A 56 11.97 10.48 -17.16
N LYS A 57 10.72 10.88 -17.36
CA LYS A 57 9.66 10.02 -17.92
C LYS A 57 10.05 9.58 -19.33
N ILE A 58 9.71 8.35 -19.71
CA ILE A 58 9.88 7.83 -21.08
C ILE A 58 8.74 8.36 -21.97
N THR A 59 7.52 8.36 -21.43
CA THR A 59 6.32 8.89 -22.09
C THR A 59 5.54 9.82 -21.16
N THR A 60 4.64 10.63 -21.73
CA THR A 60 3.78 11.54 -20.94
C THR A 60 2.76 10.81 -20.07
N THR A 61 2.51 9.52 -20.33
CA THR A 61 1.57 8.69 -19.56
C THR A 61 2.27 7.77 -18.56
N ASP A 62 3.59 7.85 -18.45
CA ASP A 62 4.35 7.06 -17.50
C ASP A 62 4.00 7.44 -16.06
N TRP A 63 3.95 6.44 -15.21
CA TRP A 63 3.58 6.58 -13.82
C TRP A 63 4.57 5.84 -12.92
N VAL A 64 4.51 6.13 -11.62
CA VAL A 64 5.51 5.63 -10.66
C VAL A 64 4.89 4.56 -9.77
N ILE A 65 5.61 3.45 -9.61
CA ILE A 65 5.43 2.51 -8.51
C ILE A 65 6.59 2.66 -7.52
N LYS A 66 6.28 2.58 -6.22
CA LYS A 66 7.26 2.69 -5.14
C LYS A 66 7.16 1.51 -4.19
N ASP A 67 8.30 0.98 -3.75
CA ASP A 67 8.39 0.04 -2.64
C ASP A 67 9.33 0.59 -1.56
N LYS A 68 9.67 -0.23 -0.56
CA LYS A 68 10.59 0.17 0.52
C LYS A 68 12.04 0.43 0.05
N THR A 69 12.40 -0.04 -1.14
CA THR A 69 13.76 -0.04 -1.70
C THR A 69 13.97 1.04 -2.76
N GLY A 70 12.89 1.60 -3.31
CA GLY A 70 12.98 2.71 -4.26
C GLY A 70 11.70 2.90 -5.05
N SER A 71 11.81 3.66 -6.14
CA SER A 71 10.75 3.91 -7.12
C SER A 71 11.26 3.65 -8.53
N ILE A 72 10.34 3.28 -9.43
CA ILE A 72 10.64 3.04 -10.84
C ILE A 72 9.48 3.51 -11.71
N TYR A 73 9.79 4.03 -12.90
CA TYR A 73 8.78 4.35 -13.89
C TYR A 73 8.17 3.09 -14.48
N VAL A 74 6.86 3.16 -14.69
CA VAL A 74 6.06 2.15 -15.35
C VAL A 74 5.43 2.79 -16.58
N THR A 75 5.55 2.11 -17.71
CA THR A 75 4.97 2.51 -18.99
C THR A 75 3.97 1.47 -19.50
N GLY A 76 3.16 1.86 -20.48
CA GLY A 76 2.12 1.03 -21.09
C GLY A 76 0.83 1.04 -20.31
N MET A 77 0.51 -0.08 -19.64
CA MET A 77 -0.78 -0.24 -18.97
C MET A 77 -0.99 0.75 -17.81
N TRP A 78 -2.23 1.20 -17.65
CA TRP A 78 -2.70 2.01 -16.53
C TRP A 78 -3.43 1.14 -15.50
N PRO A 79 -3.28 1.37 -14.18
CA PRO A 79 -4.11 0.70 -13.18
C PRO A 79 -5.56 1.19 -13.25
N ASP A 80 -6.47 0.31 -13.67
CA ASP A 80 -7.90 0.61 -13.76
C ASP A 80 -8.46 1.15 -12.44
N GLY A 81 -9.24 2.22 -12.53
CA GLY A 81 -9.93 2.82 -11.40
C GLY A 81 -9.07 3.62 -10.43
N LEU A 82 -7.77 3.83 -10.72
CA LEU A 82 -6.93 4.72 -9.91
C LEU A 82 -6.79 6.11 -10.56
N ASP A 83 -7.02 7.14 -9.75
CA ASP A 83 -6.76 8.54 -10.08
C ASP A 83 -5.27 8.90 -9.82
N PRO A 84 -4.53 9.45 -10.81
CA PRO A 84 -3.09 9.76 -10.69
C PRO A 84 -2.72 10.73 -9.57
N TYR A 85 -3.67 11.54 -9.11
CA TYR A 85 -3.45 12.59 -8.14
C TYR A 85 -3.93 12.17 -6.75
N ASN A 86 -5.07 11.47 -6.69
CA ASN A 86 -5.81 11.22 -5.46
C ASN A 86 -5.59 9.83 -4.86
N ASP A 87 -5.24 8.84 -5.69
CA ASP A 87 -5.08 7.43 -5.25
C ASP A 87 -3.63 7.06 -4.92
N ARG A 88 -2.77 8.03 -4.63
CA ARG A 88 -1.40 7.77 -4.21
C ARG A 88 -1.35 6.93 -2.93
N GLY A 89 -0.37 6.05 -2.85
CA GLY A 89 -0.21 5.11 -1.74
C GLY A 89 -1.11 3.88 -1.83
N ARG A 90 -1.96 3.74 -2.86
CA ARG A 90 -2.75 2.52 -3.07
C ARG A 90 -1.82 1.35 -3.38
N GLU A 91 -1.98 0.26 -2.64
CA GLU A 91 -1.17 -0.93 -2.86
C GLU A 91 -1.60 -1.63 -4.16
N ILE A 92 -0.62 -1.92 -5.01
CA ILE A 92 -0.80 -2.57 -6.29
C ILE A 92 0.27 -3.65 -6.49
N VAL A 93 -0.02 -4.59 -7.39
CA VAL A 93 0.96 -5.56 -7.89
C VAL A 93 1.08 -5.38 -9.39
N VAL A 94 2.29 -5.12 -9.86
CA VAL A 94 2.61 -4.96 -11.28
C VAL A 94 3.45 -6.16 -11.72
N ARG A 95 3.04 -6.82 -12.81
CA ARG A 95 3.92 -7.70 -13.56
C ARG A 95 4.33 -6.99 -14.83
N GLY A 96 5.60 -7.07 -15.17
CA GLY A 96 6.12 -6.39 -16.35
C GLY A 96 7.49 -6.87 -16.77
N VAL A 97 7.96 -6.31 -17.88
CA VAL A 97 9.29 -6.55 -18.44
C VAL A 97 10.19 -5.37 -18.06
N VAL A 98 11.37 -5.66 -17.52
CA VAL A 98 12.36 -4.62 -17.26
C VAL A 98 12.99 -4.21 -18.59
N LYS A 99 12.95 -2.92 -18.88
CA LYS A 99 13.61 -2.30 -20.02
C LYS A 99 14.59 -1.24 -19.52
N THR A 100 15.44 -0.77 -20.41
CA THR A 100 16.45 0.23 -20.07
C THR A 100 16.51 1.29 -21.15
N THR A 101 16.68 2.55 -20.76
CA THR A 101 16.93 3.66 -21.70
C THR A 101 18.36 3.61 -22.26
N GLU A 102 18.68 4.48 -23.21
CA GLU A 102 20.04 4.69 -23.70
C GLU A 102 21.00 5.12 -22.57
N GLU A 103 20.51 5.89 -21.61
CA GLU A 103 21.24 6.33 -20.41
C GLU A 103 21.36 5.23 -19.33
N LYS A 104 21.02 3.99 -19.66
CA LYS A 104 21.07 2.84 -18.76
C LYS A 104 20.12 2.93 -17.55
N ILE A 105 19.05 3.73 -17.65
CA ILE A 105 18.05 3.88 -16.60
C ILE A 105 16.97 2.82 -16.79
N PRO A 106 16.67 1.97 -15.77
CA PRO A 106 15.65 0.97 -15.91
C PRO A 106 14.24 1.53 -15.72
N TYR A 107 13.30 0.96 -16.48
CA TYR A 107 11.86 1.18 -16.35
C TYR A 107 11.10 -0.12 -16.57
N LEU A 108 9.84 -0.16 -16.15
CA LEU A 108 8.99 -1.33 -16.24
C LEU A 108 7.94 -1.15 -17.36
N GLU A 109 7.92 -2.04 -18.34
CA GLU A 109 6.78 -2.13 -19.26
C GLU A 109 5.72 -3.07 -18.65
N ALA A 110 4.60 -2.51 -18.21
CA ALA A 110 3.57 -3.28 -17.53
C ALA A 110 2.85 -4.26 -18.48
N ARG A 111 2.62 -5.49 -17.98
CA ARG A 111 1.89 -6.58 -18.65
C ARG A 111 0.61 -6.95 -17.93
N SER A 112 0.55 -6.73 -16.62
CA SER A 112 -0.68 -6.83 -15.85
C SER A 112 -0.54 -6.00 -14.58
N ILE A 113 -1.65 -5.37 -14.17
CA ILE A 113 -1.70 -4.62 -12.93
C ILE A 113 -2.89 -5.13 -12.12
N LYS A 114 -2.65 -5.42 -10.84
CA LYS A 114 -3.70 -5.77 -9.89
C LYS A 114 -3.72 -4.71 -8.81
N VAL A 115 -4.81 -3.95 -8.72
CA VAL A 115 -5.08 -3.11 -7.56
C VAL A 115 -5.42 -4.03 -6.39
N ILE A 116 -4.72 -3.87 -5.27
CA ILE A 116 -5.06 -4.58 -4.06
C ILE A 116 -6.18 -3.78 -3.40
N GLU A 117 -7.39 -4.33 -3.43
CA GLU A 117 -8.51 -3.77 -2.69
C GLU A 117 -8.33 -4.11 -1.21
N GLU A 118 -8.39 -3.08 -0.37
CA GLU A 118 -8.47 -3.27 1.07
C GLU A 118 -9.94 -3.56 1.40
N GLU A 119 -10.18 -4.77 1.90
CA GLU A 119 -11.49 -5.19 2.42
C GLU A 119 -11.90 -4.31 3.60
N CYS A 120 -13.18 -3.97 3.67
CA CYS A 120 -13.75 -3.23 4.79
C CYS A 120 -13.93 -4.18 5.97
N THR A 121 -13.28 -3.86 7.10
CA THR A 121 -13.46 -4.55 8.38
C THR A 121 -14.61 -3.91 9.14
N SER A 122 -15.50 -4.73 9.70
CA SER A 122 -16.57 -4.21 10.57
C SER A 122 -16.04 -3.92 11.97
N ILE A 123 -16.65 -2.96 12.65
CA ILE A 123 -16.29 -2.61 14.03
C ILE A 123 -16.62 -3.75 14.99
N GLY A 124 -17.72 -4.46 14.76
CA GLY A 124 -18.15 -5.62 15.53
C GLY A 124 -17.09 -6.73 15.54
N GLU A 125 -16.53 -7.08 14.38
CA GLU A 125 -15.45 -8.08 14.29
C GLU A 125 -14.22 -7.68 15.12
N ILE A 126 -13.86 -6.40 15.12
CA ILE A 126 -12.74 -5.89 15.92
C ILE A 126 -13.05 -5.95 17.42
N ILE A 127 -14.31 -5.70 17.82
CA ILE A 127 -14.72 -5.75 19.22
C ILE A 127 -14.79 -7.20 19.72
N GLU A 128 -15.33 -8.10 18.90
CA GLU A 128 -15.52 -9.53 19.21
C GLU A 128 -14.18 -10.28 19.30
N ASP A 129 -13.23 -9.99 18.40
CA ASP A 129 -11.93 -10.68 18.31
C ASP A 129 -10.74 -9.71 18.21
N LYS A 130 -10.69 -8.73 19.12
CA LYS A 130 -9.64 -7.69 19.14
C LYS A 130 -8.20 -8.23 19.10
N ASP A 131 -7.95 -9.39 19.69
CA ASP A 131 -6.61 -9.99 19.74
C ASP A 131 -6.12 -10.41 18.36
N SER A 132 -7.00 -10.97 17.52
CA SER A 132 -6.62 -11.31 16.15
C SER A 132 -6.41 -10.07 15.29
N PHE A 133 -7.02 -8.93 15.64
CA PHE A 133 -6.84 -7.66 14.94
C PHE A 133 -5.68 -6.82 15.47
N LEU A 134 -5.13 -7.12 16.65
CA LEU A 134 -4.09 -6.31 17.28
C LEU A 134 -2.89 -6.10 16.34
N ARG A 135 -2.51 -4.82 16.13
CA ARG A 135 -1.45 -4.36 15.21
C ARG A 135 -1.71 -4.62 13.72
N LYS A 136 -2.88 -5.11 13.32
CA LYS A 136 -3.28 -5.22 11.91
C LYS A 136 -3.77 -3.87 11.39
N LYS A 137 -3.51 -3.65 10.09
CA LYS A 137 -4.11 -2.54 9.35
C LYS A 137 -5.54 -2.91 8.98
N VAL A 138 -6.46 -1.98 9.19
CA VAL A 138 -7.88 -2.13 8.86
C VAL A 138 -8.36 -0.91 8.08
N LYS A 139 -9.41 -1.13 7.29
CA LYS A 139 -10.18 -0.08 6.63
C LYS A 139 -11.61 -0.19 7.14
N ILE A 140 -12.11 0.86 7.77
CA ILE A 140 -13.46 0.94 8.32
C ILE A 140 -14.21 2.02 7.56
N GLU A 141 -15.42 1.73 7.13
CA GLU A 141 -16.35 2.75 6.66
C GLU A 141 -17.51 2.86 7.66
N GLY A 142 -17.82 4.09 8.06
CA GLY A 142 -18.88 4.34 9.01
C GLY A 142 -19.30 5.80 9.02
N ARG A 143 -20.02 6.15 10.08
CA ARG A 143 -20.50 7.50 10.36
C ARG A 143 -19.60 8.14 11.41
N PHE A 144 -19.24 9.38 11.16
CA PHE A 144 -18.56 10.23 12.10
C PHE A 144 -19.48 10.55 13.29
N MET A 145 -19.00 10.36 14.51
CA MET A 145 -19.78 10.55 15.74
C MET A 145 -19.22 11.64 16.66
N GLY A 146 -18.21 12.40 16.21
CA GLY A 146 -17.60 13.45 17.03
C GLY A 146 -16.84 12.91 18.25
N TRP A 147 -16.76 13.71 19.32
CA TRP A 147 -16.01 13.36 20.54
C TRP A 147 -16.78 12.43 21.50
N SER A 148 -18.09 12.27 21.29
CA SER A 148 -18.95 11.57 22.22
C SER A 148 -19.90 10.64 21.49
N ASP A 149 -19.57 9.36 21.49
CA ASP A 149 -20.51 8.28 21.20
C ASP A 149 -20.73 7.48 22.49
N GLN A 150 -21.99 7.36 22.93
CA GLN A 150 -22.35 6.63 24.16
C GLN A 150 -22.11 5.12 24.05
N GLU A 151 -22.06 4.59 22.83
CA GLU A 151 -21.84 3.15 22.57
C GLU A 151 -20.36 2.80 22.45
N ALA A 152 -19.49 3.78 22.24
CA ALA A 152 -18.05 3.57 22.14
C ALA A 152 -17.39 3.68 23.52
N ILE A 153 -16.46 2.78 23.83
CA ILE A 153 -15.64 2.89 25.03
C ILE A 153 -14.49 3.86 24.75
N PRO A 154 -14.44 5.05 25.38
CA PRO A 154 -13.40 6.04 25.11
C PRO A 154 -12.05 5.54 25.61
N PRO A 155 -11.02 5.49 24.74
CA PRO A 155 -9.69 5.07 25.17
C PRO A 155 -9.01 6.18 25.99
N ARG A 156 -9.54 7.42 25.94
CA ARG A 156 -9.08 8.61 26.68
C ARG A 156 -7.58 8.88 26.47
N ILE A 157 -7.10 8.68 25.23
CA ILE A 157 -5.69 8.84 24.90
C ILE A 157 -5.40 10.32 24.67
N THR A 158 -6.22 10.98 23.87
CA THR A 158 -6.11 12.42 23.61
C THR A 158 -7.47 13.11 23.75
N ARG A 159 -7.44 14.44 23.87
CA ARG A 159 -8.65 15.27 23.84
C ARG A 159 -9.29 15.38 22.44
N SER A 160 -8.59 14.90 21.41
CA SER A 160 -9.03 14.93 20.01
C SER A 160 -9.48 13.56 19.50
N ASP A 161 -9.52 12.55 20.39
CA ASP A 161 -10.07 11.24 20.06
C ASP A 161 -11.54 11.38 19.67
N TRP A 162 -11.96 10.70 18.61
CA TRP A 162 -13.31 10.81 18.08
C TRP A 162 -13.86 9.44 17.71
N ALA A 163 -15.17 9.28 17.66
CA ALA A 163 -15.79 7.99 17.42
C ALA A 163 -16.28 7.84 15.98
N ILE A 164 -16.12 6.63 15.44
CA ILE A 164 -16.78 6.18 14.22
C ILE A 164 -17.77 5.07 14.58
N ARG A 165 -18.89 5.02 13.86
CA ARG A 165 -19.92 4.00 14.02
C ARG A 165 -20.31 3.37 12.68
N ASP A 166 -20.35 2.05 12.61
CA ASP A 166 -20.94 1.31 11.50
C ASP A 166 -22.22 0.58 11.96
N GLU A 167 -22.70 -0.38 11.19
CA GLU A 167 -23.92 -1.13 11.54
C GLU A 167 -23.72 -2.14 12.67
N THR A 168 -22.46 -2.44 13.00
CA THR A 168 -22.06 -3.50 13.93
C THR A 168 -21.52 -2.97 15.25
N GLY A 169 -21.12 -1.69 15.32
CA GLY A 169 -20.73 -1.05 16.57
C GLY A 169 -20.06 0.30 16.40
N SER A 170 -19.48 0.80 17.50
CA SER A 170 -18.72 2.04 17.53
C SER A 170 -17.33 1.85 18.13
N ILE A 171 -16.34 2.52 17.55
CA ILE A 171 -14.95 2.49 18.03
C ILE A 171 -14.32 3.88 17.95
N TYR A 172 -13.38 4.15 18.85
CA TYR A 172 -12.64 5.41 18.84
C TYR A 172 -11.45 5.38 17.88
N ILE A 173 -11.23 6.53 17.26
CA ILE A 173 -10.16 6.87 16.35
C ILE A 173 -9.21 7.86 17.05
N VAL A 174 -7.92 7.60 16.94
CA VAL A 174 -6.84 8.40 17.53
C VAL A 174 -5.88 8.87 16.44
N GLY A 175 -5.32 10.08 16.59
CA GLY A 175 -4.29 10.63 15.72
C GLY A 175 -4.83 11.61 14.68
N ILE A 176 -5.49 11.12 13.63
CA ILE A 176 -5.92 11.97 12.51
C ILE A 176 -7.34 12.47 12.72
N TRP A 177 -7.50 13.79 12.64
CA TRP A 177 -8.78 14.49 12.66
C TRP A 177 -9.32 14.71 11.22
N PRO A 178 -10.60 14.43 10.93
CA PRO A 178 -11.22 14.80 9.66
C PRO A 178 -11.40 16.33 9.57
N ALA A 179 -10.39 17.04 9.04
CA ALA A 179 -10.27 18.50 9.07
C ALA A 179 -11.50 19.30 8.56
N GLN A 180 -12.35 18.70 7.75
CA GLN A 180 -13.54 19.34 7.19
C GLN A 180 -14.81 19.13 8.03
N LEU A 181 -14.73 18.42 9.15
CA LEU A 181 -15.86 18.08 9.99
C LEU A 181 -15.84 18.82 11.32
N ASP A 182 -16.99 19.35 11.70
CA ASP A 182 -17.26 19.88 13.04
C ASP A 182 -17.67 18.71 13.99
N PRO A 183 -17.03 18.56 15.17
CA PRO A 183 -17.29 17.46 16.12
C PRO A 183 -18.73 17.35 16.61
N VAL A 184 -19.51 18.43 16.48
CA VAL A 184 -20.87 18.54 17.01
C VAL A 184 -21.88 18.60 15.87
N LYS A 185 -21.61 19.39 14.83
CA LYS A 185 -22.59 19.67 13.77
C LYS A 185 -22.61 18.61 12.68
N ASP A 186 -21.50 17.90 12.49
CA ASP A 186 -21.32 17.00 11.35
C ASP A 186 -21.46 15.52 11.70
N ILE A 187 -22.04 15.22 12.87
CA ILE A 187 -22.39 13.86 13.28
C ILE A 187 -23.25 13.19 12.20
N GLY A 188 -22.93 11.93 11.89
CA GLY A 188 -23.64 11.12 10.91
C GLY A 188 -23.07 11.17 9.49
N LYS A 189 -22.14 12.10 9.19
CA LYS A 189 -21.44 12.15 7.89
C LYS A 189 -20.60 10.89 7.68
N ARG A 190 -20.56 10.40 6.44
CA ARG A 190 -19.81 9.19 6.09
C ARG A 190 -18.31 9.48 6.04
N VAL A 191 -17.55 8.60 6.65
CA VAL A 191 -16.09 8.65 6.66
C VAL A 191 -15.52 7.26 6.42
N VAL A 192 -14.36 7.21 5.76
CA VAL A 192 -13.53 6.02 5.66
C VAL A 192 -12.25 6.26 6.45
N VAL A 193 -11.95 5.35 7.38
CA VAL A 193 -10.75 5.40 8.20
C VAL A 193 -9.87 4.21 7.83
N LYS A 194 -8.61 4.49 7.52
CA LYS A 194 -7.55 3.49 7.47
C LYS A 194 -6.65 3.68 8.67
N GLY A 195 -6.38 2.61 9.40
CA GLY A 195 -5.54 2.70 10.59
C GLY A 195 -5.07 1.35 11.10
N THR A 196 -4.39 1.38 12.22
CA THR A 196 -3.92 0.18 12.93
C THR A 196 -4.75 -0.04 14.17
N VAL A 197 -5.23 -1.26 14.39
CA VAL A 197 -5.94 -1.62 15.63
C VAL A 197 -4.93 -1.69 16.77
N LYS A 198 -5.26 -1.00 17.87
CA LYS A 198 -4.52 -0.99 19.12
C LYS A 198 -5.48 -1.20 20.29
N THR A 199 -4.94 -1.51 21.45
CA THR A 199 -5.70 -1.63 22.69
C THR A 199 -5.13 -0.69 23.74
N THR A 200 -5.99 -0.20 24.63
CA THR A 200 -5.56 0.50 25.84
C THR A 200 -5.08 -0.49 26.90
N GLY A 201 -4.45 0.00 27.96
CA GLY A 201 -4.13 -0.83 29.14
C GLY A 201 -5.35 -1.41 29.87
N LYS A 202 -6.58 -0.98 29.51
CA LYS A 202 -7.85 -1.54 29.99
C LYS A 202 -8.54 -2.42 28.94
N ASP A 203 -7.79 -2.84 27.92
CA ASP A 203 -8.24 -3.80 26.92
C ASP A 203 -9.43 -3.32 26.05
N ALA A 204 -9.60 -2.00 25.95
CA ALA A 204 -10.52 -1.36 25.01
C ALA A 204 -9.81 -1.14 23.66
N PRO A 205 -10.33 -1.68 22.54
CA PRO A 205 -9.75 -1.48 21.22
C PRO A 205 -10.02 -0.07 20.70
N TYR A 206 -9.07 0.46 19.94
CA TYR A 206 -9.17 1.72 19.21
C TYR A 206 -8.36 1.65 17.91
N ILE A 207 -8.61 2.58 16.99
CA ILE A 207 -7.87 2.67 15.73
C ILE A 207 -6.93 3.87 15.77
N GLU A 208 -5.65 3.63 15.59
CA GLU A 208 -4.69 4.69 15.26
C GLU A 208 -4.77 4.98 13.76
N ALA A 209 -5.36 6.12 13.40
CA ALA A 209 -5.60 6.46 12.01
C ALA A 209 -4.32 6.87 11.28
N HIS A 210 -4.16 6.35 10.06
CA HIS A 210 -3.14 6.76 9.08
C HIS A 210 -3.74 7.57 7.93
N LYS A 211 -5.04 7.39 7.66
CA LYS A 211 -5.79 8.16 6.66
C LYS A 211 -7.25 8.27 7.08
N VAL A 212 -7.85 9.44 6.87
CA VAL A 212 -9.28 9.67 7.06
C VAL A 212 -9.81 10.40 5.83
N GLU A 213 -10.87 9.87 5.22
CA GLU A 213 -11.54 10.45 4.05
C GLU A 213 -13.00 10.71 4.38
N VAL A 214 -13.51 11.91 4.07
CA VAL A 214 -14.94 12.21 4.11
C VAL A 214 -15.56 11.83 2.78
N LYS A 215 -16.65 11.05 2.78
CA LYS A 215 -17.36 10.67 1.56
C LYS A 215 -18.59 11.56 1.38
N GLU A 216 -18.69 12.21 0.22
CA GLU A 216 -19.92 12.88 -0.20
C GLU A 216 -20.89 11.84 -0.80
N GLY A 217 -22.10 11.70 -0.22
CA GLY A 217 -23.19 10.88 -0.80
C GLY A 217 -23.57 9.58 -0.09
N LYS A 218 -24.60 8.89 -0.61
CA LYS A 218 -25.27 7.70 -0.03
C LYS A 218 -24.71 6.34 -0.50
N GLY A 219 -23.40 6.24 -0.76
CA GLY A 219 -22.75 4.95 -1.06
C GLY A 219 -22.17 4.33 0.20
N GLY A 220 -22.44 3.05 0.45
CA GLY A 220 -21.77 2.25 1.48
C GLY A 220 -20.71 1.33 0.89
N CYS A 221 -19.61 1.08 1.60
CA CYS A 221 -18.69 -0.02 1.29
C CYS A 221 -19.51 -1.31 1.24
N LYS A 222 -19.76 -1.85 0.05
CA LYS A 222 -20.38 -3.16 -0.09
C LYS A 222 -19.28 -4.19 0.19
N ARG A 223 -19.50 -5.04 1.20
CA ARG A 223 -18.70 -6.25 1.41
C ARG A 223 -18.73 -7.07 0.11
N CYS A 224 -17.59 -7.57 -0.37
CA CYS A 224 -17.59 -8.56 -1.43
C CYS A 224 -18.34 -9.80 -0.91
N PRO A 225 -19.30 -10.37 -1.68
CA PRO A 225 -19.95 -11.62 -1.27
C PRO A 225 -18.88 -12.72 -1.13
N GLU A 226 -19.00 -13.50 -0.06
CA GLU A 226 -18.17 -14.67 0.25
C GLU A 226 -18.19 -15.72 -0.86
#